data_AF-A0A441XXJ1-F1
#
_entry.id   AF-A0A441XXJ1-F1
#
_cell.length_a   1.000
_cell.length_b   1.000
_cell.length_c   1.000
_cell.angle_alpha   90.00
_cell.angle_beta   90.00
_cell.angle_gamma   90.00
#
_symmetry.space_group_name_H-M   'P 1'
#
loop_
_entity.id
_entity.type
_entity.pdbx_description
1 polymer ?
#
loop_
_entity_poly.entity_id
_entity_poly.type
_entity_poly.pdbx_seq_one_letter_code
_entity_poly.pdbx_strand_id
1 'polypeptide(L)'
;MTKPYSMDLRERAMARLEAGETSYEVAATLKVAVSSVIKWAARKRRLGSVAPGKMGGHRPYRISGGHRAFVLSEVERDSHVTLHQLTAALAVRGLHVHPASVGRFLHREQELQKNHSAGRAAQAEAGAPTR
;
A
#
# COMPACT_ATOMS: atom_id res chain seq x y z
N MET A 1 -1.60 6.95 19.42
CA MET A 1 -2.91 7.16 18.77
C MET A 1 -2.70 7.37 17.28
N THR A 2 -2.97 6.35 16.47
CA THR A 2 -2.49 6.28 15.07
C THR A 2 -3.64 6.24 14.07
N LYS A 3 -4.83 6.71 14.46
CA LYS A 3 -5.99 6.74 13.56
C LYS A 3 -6.17 8.15 13.00
N PRO A 4 -6.29 8.32 11.68
CA PRO A 4 -6.58 9.63 11.11
C PRO A 4 -8.00 10.07 11.49
N TYR A 5 -8.22 11.37 11.62
CA TYR A 5 -9.58 11.94 11.68
C TYR A 5 -10.40 11.51 10.45
N SER A 6 -11.71 11.34 10.64
CA SER A 6 -12.67 10.93 9.61
C SER A 6 -12.66 11.86 8.39
N MET A 7 -13.08 11.35 7.23
CA MET A 7 -13.16 12.14 6.00
C MET A 7 -14.19 13.27 6.12
N ASP A 8 -15.36 12.97 6.67
CA ASP A 8 -16.42 13.97 6.93
C ASP A 8 -15.88 15.19 7.69
N LEU A 9 -15.12 14.97 8.76
CA LEU A 9 -14.58 16.07 9.56
C LEU A 9 -13.61 16.95 8.76
N ARG A 10 -12.84 16.35 7.86
CA ARG A 10 -11.88 17.07 7.00
C ARG A 10 -12.59 17.84 5.91
N GLU A 11 -13.59 17.24 5.28
CA GLU A 11 -14.39 17.85 4.22
C GLU A 11 -15.17 19.03 4.77
N ARG A 12 -15.80 18.90 5.95
CA ARG A 12 -16.46 20.00 6.66
C ARG A 12 -15.49 21.12 7.01
N ALA A 13 -14.27 20.79 7.44
CA ALA A 13 -13.25 21.82 7.69
C ALA A 13 -12.88 22.59 6.42
N MET A 14 -12.73 21.90 5.29
CA MET A 14 -12.42 22.56 4.02
C MET A 14 -13.57 23.40 3.48
N ALA A 15 -14.81 22.92 3.59
CA ALA A 15 -15.99 23.66 3.14
C ALA A 15 -16.11 25.02 3.87
N ARG A 16 -15.77 25.04 5.16
CA ARG A 16 -15.79 26.28 5.97
C ARG A 16 -14.64 27.22 5.63
N LEU A 17 -13.44 26.68 5.36
CA LEU A 17 -12.34 27.49 4.83
C LEU A 17 -12.69 28.10 3.46
N GLU A 18 -13.41 27.37 2.62
CA GLU A 18 -13.88 27.86 1.30
C GLU A 18 -14.99 28.90 1.43
N ALA A 19 -15.79 28.82 2.49
CA ALA A 19 -16.77 29.84 2.86
C ALA A 19 -16.13 31.13 3.42
N GLY A 20 -14.79 31.18 3.55
CA GLY A 20 -14.04 32.36 3.97
C GLY A 20 -13.69 32.42 5.46
N GLU A 21 -14.00 31.37 6.24
CA GLU A 21 -13.60 31.30 7.65
C GLU A 21 -12.09 31.10 7.81
N THR A 22 -11.53 31.63 8.89
CA THR A 22 -10.13 31.45 9.23
C THR A 22 -9.87 30.04 9.77
N SER A 23 -8.62 29.55 9.66
CA SER A 23 -8.24 28.25 10.23
C SER A 23 -8.46 28.16 11.74
N TYR A 24 -8.45 29.30 12.46
CA TYR A 24 -8.72 29.36 13.89
C TYR A 24 -10.21 29.16 14.20
N GLU A 25 -11.12 29.82 13.47
CA GLU A 25 -12.57 29.69 13.65
C GLU A 25 -13.07 28.28 13.32
N VAL A 26 -12.55 27.70 12.23
CA VAL A 26 -12.86 26.33 11.83
C VAL A 26 -12.41 25.33 12.90
N ALA A 27 -11.20 25.50 13.41
CA ALA A 27 -10.64 24.64 14.45
C ALA A 27 -11.44 24.72 15.76
N ALA A 28 -11.81 25.94 16.19
CA ALA A 28 -12.62 26.17 17.37
C ALA A 28 -14.00 25.51 17.23
N THR A 29 -14.65 25.66 16.08
CA THR A 29 -16.01 25.13 15.90
C THR A 29 -16.03 23.60 15.75
N LEU A 30 -15.04 23.03 15.06
CA LEU A 30 -14.93 21.57 14.89
C LEU A 30 -14.23 20.88 16.06
N LYS A 31 -13.79 21.63 17.09
CA LYS A 31 -13.05 21.14 18.25
C LYS A 31 -11.82 20.30 17.87
N VAL A 32 -11.08 20.77 16.87
CA VAL A 32 -9.84 20.15 16.39
C VAL A 32 -8.66 21.10 16.57
N ALA A 33 -7.44 20.56 16.61
CA ALA A 33 -6.24 21.39 16.63
C ALA A 33 -6.11 22.22 15.33
N VAL A 34 -5.75 23.50 15.46
CA VAL A 34 -5.52 24.41 14.31
C VAL A 34 -4.50 23.83 13.33
N SER A 35 -3.45 23.19 13.85
CA SER A 35 -2.41 22.55 13.04
C SER A 35 -2.94 21.42 12.15
N SER A 36 -4.02 20.74 12.52
CA SER A 36 -4.67 19.72 11.69
C SER A 36 -5.35 20.36 10.48
N VAL A 37 -6.08 21.46 10.70
CA VAL A 37 -6.78 22.22 9.65
C VAL A 37 -5.76 22.77 8.64
N ILE A 38 -4.66 23.36 9.11
CA ILE A 38 -3.57 23.86 8.25
C ILE A 38 -2.98 22.72 7.41
N LYS A 39 -2.73 21.55 8.02
CA LYS A 39 -2.19 20.38 7.30
C LYS A 39 -3.16 19.85 6.24
N TRP A 40 -4.46 19.87 6.49
CA TRP A 40 -5.47 19.47 5.50
C TRP A 40 -5.54 20.47 4.34
N ALA A 41 -5.54 21.77 4.62
CA ALA A 41 -5.54 22.81 3.59
C ALA A 41 -4.26 22.74 2.72
N ALA A 42 -3.09 22.60 3.35
CA ALA A 42 -1.83 22.41 2.64
C ALA A 42 -1.84 21.16 1.76
N ARG A 43 -2.42 20.05 2.25
CA ARG A 43 -2.57 18.82 1.46
C ARG A 43 -3.52 19.02 0.28
N LYS A 44 -4.69 19.66 0.48
CA LYS A 44 -5.65 19.93 -0.60
C LYS A 44 -5.00 20.78 -1.70
N ARG A 45 -4.21 21.80 -1.34
CA ARG A 45 -3.46 22.59 -2.32
C ARG A 45 -2.41 21.78 -3.10
N ARG A 46 -1.74 20.82 -2.44
CA ARG A 46 -0.66 20.02 -3.07
C ARG A 46 -1.16 18.85 -3.90
N LEU A 47 -2.23 18.18 -3.45
CA LEU A 47 -2.68 16.88 -3.95
C LEU A 47 -4.13 16.89 -4.44
N GLY A 48 -4.85 18.00 -4.32
CA GLY A 48 -6.28 18.12 -4.66
C GLY A 48 -7.23 17.44 -3.67
N SER A 49 -6.72 16.64 -2.73
CA SER A 49 -7.55 15.83 -1.81
C SER A 49 -7.15 16.02 -0.34
N VAL A 50 -8.14 15.92 0.55
CA VAL A 50 -7.93 15.88 2.03
C VAL A 50 -7.79 14.46 2.58
N ALA A 51 -7.85 13.45 1.72
CA ALA A 51 -7.70 12.07 2.11
C ALA A 51 -6.38 11.86 2.88
N PRO A 52 -6.38 11.09 3.99
CA PRO A 52 -5.13 10.68 4.60
C PRO A 52 -4.34 9.86 3.58
N GLY A 53 -3.03 10.08 3.52
CA GLY A 53 -2.15 9.14 2.83
C GLY A 53 -2.24 7.75 3.46
N LYS A 54 -1.78 6.73 2.74
CA LYS A 54 -1.71 5.35 3.23
C LYS A 54 -1.02 5.32 4.60
N MET A 55 -1.76 4.92 5.63
CA MET A 55 -1.23 4.79 6.99
C MET A 55 -0.69 3.39 7.20
N GLY A 56 0.60 3.30 7.55
CA GLY A 56 1.30 2.02 7.66
C GLY A 56 1.60 1.37 6.30
N GLY A 57 2.39 0.31 6.30
CA GLY A 57 2.71 -0.46 5.10
C GLY A 57 3.74 0.17 4.16
N HIS A 58 4.46 1.23 4.58
CA HIS A 58 5.64 1.74 3.88
C HIS A 58 6.92 1.03 4.35
N ARG A 59 6.91 -0.30 4.42
CA ARG A 59 8.15 -1.05 4.61
C ARG A 59 8.47 -1.73 3.29
N PRO A 60 9.46 -1.21 2.52
CA PRO A 60 9.87 -1.86 1.28
C PRO A 60 10.27 -3.30 1.58
N TYR A 61 9.85 -4.23 0.73
CA TYR A 61 10.17 -5.64 0.92
C TYR A 61 11.67 -5.87 0.69
N ARG A 62 12.31 -6.55 1.63
CA ARG A 62 13.75 -6.88 1.53
C ARG A 62 14.03 -7.77 0.31
N ILE A 63 13.09 -8.66 -0.03
CA ILE A 63 13.12 -9.46 -1.26
C ILE A 63 12.30 -8.71 -2.31
N SER A 64 12.97 -7.92 -3.14
CA SER A 64 12.37 -7.16 -4.24
C SER A 64 13.33 -7.08 -5.44
N GLY A 65 12.81 -6.69 -6.60
CA GLY A 65 13.62 -6.54 -7.83
C GLY A 65 14.32 -7.83 -8.25
N GLY A 66 15.65 -7.76 -8.47
CA GLY A 66 16.46 -8.90 -8.91
C GLY A 66 16.46 -10.10 -7.94
N HIS A 67 16.32 -9.87 -6.64
CA HIS A 67 16.23 -10.95 -5.65
C HIS A 67 14.89 -11.70 -5.74
N ARG A 68 13.81 -11.01 -6.11
CA ARG A 68 12.50 -11.65 -6.36
C ARG A 68 12.58 -12.61 -7.55
N ALA A 69 13.11 -12.15 -8.67
CA ALA A 69 13.23 -12.96 -9.88
C ALA A 69 14.11 -14.20 -9.64
N PHE A 70 15.20 -14.04 -8.90
CA PHE A 70 16.08 -15.16 -8.54
C PHE A 70 15.35 -16.24 -7.73
N VAL A 71 14.66 -15.86 -6.64
CA VAL A 71 13.95 -16.83 -5.78
C VAL A 71 12.86 -17.57 -6.57
N LEU A 72 12.11 -16.87 -7.42
CA LEU A 72 11.10 -17.50 -8.27
C LEU A 72 11.73 -18.48 -9.26
N SER A 73 12.85 -18.12 -9.89
CA SER A 73 13.55 -19.01 -10.81
C SER A 73 14.14 -20.23 -10.12
N GLU A 74 14.50 -20.13 -8.84
CA GLU A 74 15.02 -21.26 -8.06
C GLU A 74 13.89 -22.24 -7.71
N VAL A 75 12.73 -21.71 -7.32
CA VAL A 75 11.53 -22.51 -7.04
C VAL A 75 10.96 -23.16 -8.30
N GLU A 76 11.09 -22.49 -9.45
CA GLU A 76 10.68 -23.06 -10.75
C GLU A 76 11.62 -24.17 -11.22
N ARG A 77 12.92 -24.07 -10.92
CA ARG A 77 13.89 -25.13 -11.20
C ARG A 77 13.70 -26.34 -10.29
N ASP A 78 13.43 -26.12 -9.01
CA ASP A 78 13.19 -27.18 -8.04
C ASP A 78 12.05 -26.79 -7.09
N SER A 79 10.90 -27.45 -7.26
CA SER A 79 9.73 -27.24 -6.41
C SER A 79 9.91 -27.73 -4.96
N HIS A 80 10.96 -28.51 -4.68
CA HIS A 80 11.28 -29.05 -3.36
C HIS A 80 12.39 -28.27 -2.65
N VAL A 81 12.83 -27.13 -3.22
CA VAL A 81 13.86 -26.30 -2.58
C VAL A 81 13.41 -25.83 -1.20
N THR A 82 14.26 -26.07 -0.21
CA THR A 82 13.95 -25.71 1.18
C THR A 82 14.13 -24.20 1.39
N LEU A 83 13.38 -23.65 2.36
CA LEU A 83 13.54 -22.24 2.75
C LEU A 83 14.98 -21.91 3.17
N HIS A 84 15.69 -22.87 3.79
CA HIS A 84 17.08 -22.70 4.19
C HIS A 84 18.03 -22.57 2.99
N GLN A 85 17.85 -23.39 1.96
CA GLN A 85 18.62 -23.29 0.72
C GLN A 85 18.38 -21.94 0.04
N LEU A 86 17.13 -21.48 -0.04
CA LEU A 86 16.80 -20.16 -0.57
C LEU A 86 17.43 -19.02 0.24
N THR A 87 17.46 -19.12 1.57
CA THR A 87 18.14 -18.11 2.40
C THR A 87 19.65 -18.10 2.21
N ALA A 88 20.28 -19.27 2.05
CA ALA A 88 21.71 -19.37 1.79
C ALA A 88 22.07 -18.78 0.42
N ALA A 89 21.29 -19.09 -0.61
CA ALA A 89 21.46 -18.54 -1.95
C ALA A 89 21.26 -17.01 -1.99
N LEU A 90 20.30 -16.49 -1.21
CA LEU A 90 20.12 -15.05 -1.03
C LEU A 90 21.27 -14.39 -0.26
N ALA A 91 21.84 -15.08 0.74
CA ALA A 91 22.99 -14.59 1.49
C ALA A 91 24.24 -14.46 0.61
N VAL A 92 24.48 -15.40 -0.31
CA VAL A 92 25.57 -15.31 -1.31
C VAL A 92 25.42 -14.07 -2.20
N ARG A 93 24.19 -13.64 -2.48
CA ARG A 93 23.86 -12.40 -3.20
C ARG A 93 23.90 -11.13 -2.33
N GLY A 94 24.29 -11.24 -1.07
CA GLY A 94 24.38 -10.13 -0.11
C GLY A 94 23.08 -9.79 0.61
N LEU A 95 22.02 -10.60 0.46
CA LEU A 95 20.73 -10.39 1.13
C LEU A 95 20.52 -11.42 2.26
N HIS A 96 20.88 -11.03 3.48
CA HIS A 96 20.63 -11.83 4.68
C HIS A 96 19.18 -11.69 5.16
N VAL A 97 18.37 -12.73 4.92
CA VAL A 97 16.97 -12.81 5.35
C VAL A 97 16.72 -14.08 6.16
N HIS A 98 15.84 -13.97 7.15
CA HIS A 98 15.37 -15.13 7.92
C HIS A 98 14.50 -16.04 7.04
N PRO A 99 14.52 -17.38 7.20
CA PRO A 99 13.69 -18.31 6.42
C PRO A 99 12.19 -17.96 6.41
N ALA A 100 11.65 -17.52 7.56
CA ALA A 100 10.27 -17.04 7.64
C ALA A 100 9.95 -15.83 6.73
N SER A 101 10.95 -15.01 6.38
CA SER A 101 10.78 -13.90 5.43
C SER A 101 10.65 -14.41 4.00
N VAL A 102 11.38 -15.47 3.65
CA VAL A 102 11.27 -16.16 2.36
C VAL A 102 9.91 -16.86 2.27
N GLY A 103 9.47 -17.56 3.31
CA GLY A 103 8.13 -18.19 3.35
C GLY A 103 6.99 -17.18 3.18
N ARG A 104 7.04 -16.04 3.88
CA ARG A 104 6.05 -14.95 3.69
C ARG A 104 6.07 -14.34 2.29
N PHE A 105 7.25 -14.30 1.67
CA PHE A 105 7.39 -13.83 0.29
C PHE A 105 6.75 -14.82 -0.68
N LEU A 106 7.06 -16.13 -0.58
CA LEU A 106 6.48 -17.16 -1.44
C LEU A 106 4.96 -17.25 -1.30
N HIS A 107 4.43 -17.21 -0.08
CA HIS A 107 2.99 -17.23 0.14
C HIS A 107 2.30 -16.03 -0.52
N ARG A 108 2.88 -14.83 -0.43
CA ARG A 108 2.36 -13.65 -1.12
C ARG A 108 2.42 -13.80 -2.63
N GLU A 109 3.52 -14.31 -3.18
CA GLU A 109 3.65 -14.52 -4.63
C GLU A 109 2.59 -15.51 -5.15
N GLN A 110 2.27 -16.55 -4.39
CA GLN A 110 1.14 -17.44 -4.71
C GLN A 110 -0.20 -16.71 -4.68
N GLU A 111 -0.48 -15.90 -3.65
CA GLU A 111 -1.70 -15.08 -3.57
C GLU A 111 -1.78 -14.06 -4.72
N LEU A 112 -0.66 -13.45 -5.10
CA LEU A 112 -0.59 -12.55 -6.26
C LEU A 112 -0.87 -13.29 -7.57
N GLN A 113 -0.30 -14.49 -7.77
CA GLN A 113 -0.60 -15.33 -8.94
C GLN A 113 -2.08 -15.73 -9.01
N LYS A 114 -2.68 -16.11 -7.87
CA LYS A 114 -4.12 -16.40 -7.78
C LYS A 114 -4.99 -15.18 -8.08
N ASN A 115 -4.62 -14.01 -7.57
CA ASN A 115 -5.37 -12.78 -7.85
C ASN A 115 -5.23 -12.35 -9.32
N HIS A 116 -4.08 -12.62 -9.94
CA HIS A 116 -3.86 -12.40 -11.38
C HIS A 116 -4.64 -13.36 -12.27
N SER A 117 -4.92 -14.60 -11.84
CA SER A 117 -5.81 -15.51 -12.58
C SER A 117 -7.29 -15.16 -12.37
N ALA A 118 -7.69 -14.80 -11.14
CA ALA A 118 -9.05 -14.33 -10.84
C ALA A 118 -9.42 -13.05 -11.61
N GLY A 119 -8.49 -12.09 -11.73
CA GLY A 119 -8.71 -10.86 -12.51
C GLY A 119 -8.80 -11.09 -14.03
N ARG A 120 -8.20 -12.18 -14.55
CA ARG A 120 -8.25 -12.52 -15.98
C ARG A 120 -9.58 -13.19 -16.37
N ALA A 121 -10.16 -13.99 -15.48
CA ALA A 121 -11.48 -14.58 -15.68
C ALA A 121 -12.59 -13.51 -15.78
N ALA A 122 -12.52 -12.47 -14.94
CA ALA A 122 -13.48 -11.37 -14.96
C ALA A 122 -13.41 -10.47 -16.22
N GLN A 123 -12.27 -10.45 -16.94
CA GLN A 123 -12.13 -9.68 -18.18
C GLN A 123 -12.53 -10.47 -19.43
N ALA A 124 -12.54 -11.81 -19.37
CA ALA A 124 -12.95 -12.65 -20.50
C ALA A 124 -14.47 -12.68 -20.71
N GLU A 125 -15.28 -12.47 -19.67
CA GLU A 125 -16.75 -12.40 -19.80
C GLU A 125 -17.28 -11.05 -20.34
N ALA A 126 -16.46 -10.00 -20.36
CA ALA A 126 -16.86 -8.67 -20.85
C ALA A 126 -16.63 -8.47 -22.37
N GLY A 127 -16.22 -9.52 -23.10
CA GLY A 127 -15.72 -9.42 -24.48
C GLY A 127 -16.54 -10.09 -25.58
N ALA A 128 -17.78 -10.54 -25.33
CA ALA A 128 -18.62 -11.13 -26.38
C ALA A 128 -19.56 -10.06 -27.00
N PRO A 129 -19.33 -9.57 -28.23
CA PRO A 129 -20.30 -8.72 -28.91
C PRO A 129 -21.47 -9.55 -29.43
N THR A 130 -22.66 -9.25 -28.92
CA THR A 130 -23.96 -9.69 -29.44
C THR A 130 -24.09 -9.28 -30.91
N ARG A 131 -24.47 -10.23 -31.76
CA ARG A 131 -25.05 -9.96 -33.08
C ARG A 131 -26.55 -10.21 -33.02
#